data_AF-A0A4V1ZLW8-F1
#
_entry.id   AF-A0A4V1ZLW8-F1
#
_cell.length_a   1.000
_cell.length_b   1.000
_cell.length_c   1.000
_cell.angle_alpha   90.00
_cell.angle_beta   90.00
_cell.angle_gamma   90.00
#
_symmetry.space_group_name_H-M   'P 1'
#
loop_
_entity.id
_entity.type
_entity.pdbx_description
1 polymer ?
#
loop_
_entity_poly.entity_id
_entity_poly.type
_entity_poly.pdbx_seq_one_letter_code
_entity_poly.pdbx_strand_id
1 'polypeptide(L)'
;MGHAVVDHAAGGLTALAGLGIIFICGGIQGYQAYVGDLRKAGTMEWPLRVLLVIGGITLATPGGGINPLSQWQIMLLALAILAPTLLVALALVKRGQARLVAS
;
A
#
# COMPACT_ATOMS: atom_id res chain seq x y z
N MET A 1 28.31 6.42 19.89
CA MET A 1 26.91 6.91 19.80
C MET A 1 26.35 7.03 18.38
N GLY A 2 27.14 6.80 17.30
CA GLY A 2 26.64 6.89 15.91
C GLY A 2 25.90 5.66 15.40
N HIS A 3 26.24 4.45 15.85
CA HIS A 3 25.63 3.20 15.37
C HIS A 3 24.13 3.11 15.72
N ALA A 4 23.75 3.45 16.95
CA ALA A 4 22.35 3.36 17.39
C ALA A 4 21.39 4.25 16.57
N VAL A 5 21.80 5.46 16.16
CA VAL A 5 20.92 6.35 15.37
C VAL A 5 20.74 5.84 13.93
N VAL A 6 21.79 5.24 13.36
CA VAL A 6 21.75 4.61 12.04
C VAL A 6 20.88 3.35 12.06
N ASP A 7 20.90 2.58 13.16
CA ASP A 7 20.06 1.38 13.32
C ASP A 7 18.55 1.72 13.37
N HIS A 8 18.16 2.84 13.99
CA HIS A 8 16.76 3.29 14.01
C HIS A 8 16.30 3.78 12.63
N ALA A 9 17.18 4.46 11.89
CA ALA A 9 16.89 4.93 10.53
C ALA A 9 16.83 3.77 9.52
N ALA A 10 17.73 2.79 9.62
CA ALA A 10 17.74 1.58 8.80
C ALA A 10 16.52 0.68 9.10
N GLY A 11 16.16 0.56 10.38
CA GLY A 11 14.94 -0.13 10.81
C GLY A 11 13.68 0.51 10.25
N GLY A 12 13.59 1.84 10.31
CA GLY A 12 12.47 2.59 9.72
C GLY A 12 12.33 2.38 8.21
N LEU A 13 13.43 2.43 7.47
CA LEU A 13 13.42 2.20 6.02
C LEU A 13 13.02 0.76 5.67
N THR A 14 13.55 -0.22 6.40
CA THR A 14 13.23 -1.64 6.23
C THR A 14 11.76 -1.90 6.51
N ALA A 15 11.20 -1.27 7.54
CA ALA A 15 9.77 -1.37 7.86
C ALA A 15 8.91 -0.77 6.74
N LEU A 16 9.27 0.40 6.20
CA LEU A 16 8.55 1.00 5.07
C LEU A 16 8.62 0.13 3.81
N ALA A 17 9.78 -0.48 3.53
CA ALA A 17 9.93 -1.45 2.46
C ALA A 17 9.04 -2.68 2.66
N GLY A 18 9.05 -3.27 3.86
CA GLY A 18 8.18 -4.39 4.21
C GLY A 18 6.69 -4.06 4.06
N LEU A 19 6.27 -2.88 4.53
CA LEU A 19 4.91 -2.39 4.35
C LEU A 19 4.56 -2.21 2.86
N GLY A 20 5.46 -1.63 2.07
CA GLY A 20 5.29 -1.51 0.62
C GLY A 20 5.13 -2.87 -0.07
N ILE A 21 5.93 -3.85 0.31
CA ILE A 21 5.85 -5.23 -0.19
C ILE A 21 4.49 -5.86 0.12
N ILE A 22 3.95 -5.67 1.33
CA ILE A 22 2.60 -6.15 1.67
C ILE A 22 1.56 -5.60 0.70
N PHE A 23 1.63 -4.30 0.34
CA PHE A 23 0.72 -3.71 -0.64
C PHE A 23 0.91 -4.28 -2.05
N ILE A 24 2.16 -4.47 -2.50
CA ILE A 24 2.48 -5.09 -3.79
C ILE A 24 1.92 -6.51 -3.86
N CYS A 25 2.25 -7.34 -2.88
CA CYS A 25 1.79 -8.71 -2.80
C CYS A 25 0.27 -8.80 -2.74
N GLY A 26 -0.39 -7.91 -1.98
CA GLY A 26 -1.84 -7.88 -1.90
C GLY A 26 -2.52 -7.47 -3.21
N GLY A 27 -1.97 -6.48 -3.90
CA GLY A 27 -2.45 -6.08 -5.24
C GLY A 27 -2.29 -7.20 -6.26
N ILE A 28 -1.14 -7.88 -6.29
CA ILE A 28 -0.89 -9.01 -7.20
C ILE A 28 -1.81 -10.19 -6.89
N GLN A 29 -2.00 -10.56 -5.61
CA GLN A 29 -2.86 -11.69 -5.23
C GLN A 29 -4.35 -11.41 -5.38
N GLY A 30 -4.76 -10.13 -5.36
CA GLY A 30 -6.17 -9.74 -5.31
C GLY A 30 -6.77 -9.84 -3.91
N TYR A 31 -5.95 -9.97 -2.86
CA TYR A 31 -6.37 -9.98 -1.48
C TYR A 31 -5.50 -9.02 -0.67
N GLN A 32 -6.11 -8.05 0.00
CA GLN A 32 -5.38 -7.07 0.79
C GLN A 32 -5.61 -7.30 2.29
N ALA A 33 -4.54 -7.31 3.08
CA ALA A 33 -4.63 -7.45 4.53
C ALA A 33 -5.53 -6.35 5.12
N TYR A 34 -6.40 -6.73 6.06
CA TYR A 34 -7.40 -5.84 6.70
C TYR A 34 -8.51 -5.29 5.77
N VAL A 35 -8.46 -5.54 4.46
CA VAL A 35 -9.50 -5.16 3.50
C VAL A 35 -10.30 -6.38 3.03
N GLY A 36 -9.61 -7.46 2.67
CA GLY A 36 -10.20 -8.69 2.16
C GLY A 36 -10.00 -8.90 0.65
N ASP A 37 -10.85 -9.75 0.07
CA ASP A 37 -10.84 -10.10 -1.36
C ASP A 37 -11.31 -8.93 -2.24
N LEU A 38 -10.42 -8.43 -3.09
CA LEU A 38 -10.64 -7.29 -3.97
C LEU A 38 -11.57 -7.62 -5.15
N ARG A 39 -11.78 -8.90 -5.47
CA ARG A 39 -12.76 -9.33 -6.50
C ARG A 39 -14.17 -8.89 -6.15
N LYS A 40 -14.45 -8.71 -4.85
CA LYS A 40 -15.73 -8.19 -4.34
C LYS A 40 -15.97 -6.72 -4.70
N ALA A 41 -14.96 -6.01 -5.20
CA ALA A 41 -15.10 -4.65 -5.72
C ALA A 41 -15.63 -4.58 -7.17
N GLY A 42 -15.85 -5.73 -7.83
CA GLY A 42 -16.40 -5.79 -9.19
C GLY A 42 -15.46 -5.20 -10.22
N THR A 43 -15.96 -4.32 -11.09
CA THR A 43 -15.15 -3.69 -12.16
C THR A 43 -13.96 -2.87 -11.64
N MET A 44 -14.01 -2.42 -10.38
CA MET A 44 -12.90 -1.70 -9.73
C MET A 44 -11.80 -2.61 -9.19
N GLU A 45 -11.94 -3.93 -9.28
CA GLU A 45 -10.90 -4.88 -8.85
C GLU A 45 -9.53 -4.53 -9.47
N TRP A 46 -9.47 -4.45 -10.80
CA TRP A 46 -8.21 -4.28 -11.51
C TRP A 46 -7.55 -2.92 -11.26
N PRO A 47 -8.28 -1.79 -11.32
CA PRO A 47 -7.74 -0.49 -10.94
C PRO A 47 -7.19 -0.44 -9.52
N LEU A 48 -7.92 -1.00 -8.54
CA LEU A 48 -7.46 -1.03 -7.14
C LEU A 48 -6.19 -1.85 -6.98
N ARG A 49 -6.09 -3.01 -7.65
CA ARG A 49 -4.90 -3.86 -7.62
C ARG A 49 -3.67 -3.15 -8.18
N VAL A 50 -3.81 -2.46 -9.31
CA VAL A 50 -2.71 -1.67 -9.91
C VAL A 50 -2.28 -0.54 -9.00
N LEU A 51 -3.23 0.21 -8.43
CA LEU A 51 -2.92 1.32 -7.53
C LEU A 51 -2.23 0.85 -6.24
N LEU A 52 -2.61 -0.31 -5.70
CA LEU A 52 -1.92 -0.93 -4.56
C LEU A 52 -0.48 -1.30 -4.90
N VAL A 53 -0.22 -1.84 -6.09
CA VAL A 53 1.14 -2.17 -6.55
C VAL A 53 1.97 -0.91 -6.74
N ILE A 54 1.45 0.11 -7.43
CA ILE A 54 2.17 1.38 -7.65
C ILE A 54 2.46 2.09 -6.32
N GLY A 55 1.46 2.17 -5.45
CA GLY A 55 1.62 2.76 -4.12
C GLY A 55 2.61 1.97 -3.25
N GLY A 56 2.58 0.64 -3.32
CA GLY A 56 3.50 -0.23 -2.61
C GLY A 56 4.95 -0.14 -3.11
N ILE A 57 5.16 -0.07 -4.43
CA ILE A 57 6.48 0.20 -5.03
C ILE A 57 7.00 1.55 -4.56
N THR A 58 6.14 2.58 -4.60
CA THR A 58 6.49 3.94 -4.15
C THR A 58 6.91 3.93 -2.69
N LEU A 59 6.16 3.25 -1.81
CA LEU A 59 6.49 3.16 -0.38
C LEU A 59 7.79 2.38 -0.12
N ALA A 60 8.05 1.33 -0.90
CA ALA A 60 9.25 0.52 -0.77
C ALA A 60 10.51 1.15 -1.40
N THR A 61 10.33 2.19 -2.21
CA THR A 61 11.44 2.91 -2.82
C THR A 61 12.10 3.82 -1.77
N PRO A 62 13.42 3.72 -1.56
CA PRO A 62 14.11 4.66 -0.68
C PRO A 62 14.14 6.06 -1.31
N GLY A 63 13.87 7.08 -0.49
CA GLY A 63 14.12 8.47 -0.85
C GLY A 63 15.58 8.87 -0.63
N GLY A 64 16.04 9.85 -1.40
CA GLY A 64 17.43 10.33 -1.40
C GLY A 64 18.38 9.46 -2.22
N GLY A 65 19.68 9.77 -2.17
CA GLY A 65 20.69 9.10 -2.98
C GLY A 65 20.47 9.36 -4.48
N ILE A 66 20.20 8.30 -5.25
CA ILE A 66 19.89 8.40 -6.68
C ILE A 66 18.49 8.96 -6.95
N ASN A 67 17.57 8.81 -5.99
CA ASN A 67 16.22 9.34 -6.08
C ASN A 67 16.24 10.82 -5.64
N PRO A 68 15.84 11.77 -6.51
CA PRO A 68 15.92 13.21 -6.19
C PRO A 68 14.92 13.64 -5.10
N LEU A 69 13.94 12.81 -4.78
CA LEU A 69 12.95 13.08 -3.74
C LEU A 69 13.45 12.64 -2.37
N SER A 70 13.21 13.48 -1.35
CA SER A 70 13.51 13.14 0.04
C SER A 70 12.64 11.98 0.55
N GLN A 71 13.10 11.31 1.61
CA GLN A 71 12.36 10.22 2.23
C GLN A 71 10.93 10.62 2.63
N TRP A 72 10.76 11.85 3.15
CA TRP A 72 9.45 12.39 3.50
C TRP A 72 8.55 12.59 2.27
N GLN A 73 9.11 13.06 1.15
CA GLN A 73 8.35 13.26 -0.09
C GLN A 73 7.86 11.94 -0.68
N ILE A 74 8.71 10.91 -0.68
CA ILE A 74 8.32 9.57 -1.13
C ILE A 74 7.23 8.98 -0.24
N MET A 75 7.37 9.12 1.08
CA MET A 75 6.37 8.62 2.02
C MET A 75 5.01 9.32 1.85
N LEU A 76 5.01 10.64 1.67
CA LEU A 76 3.79 11.41 1.39
C LEU A 76 3.16 11.04 0.05
N LEU A 77 3.97 10.82 -0.98
CA LEU A 77 3.50 10.38 -2.29
C LEU A 77 2.85 8.98 -2.22
N ALA A 78 3.52 8.04 -1.54
CA ALA A 78 2.98 6.72 -1.29
C ALA A 78 1.66 6.79 -0.51
N LEU A 79 1.59 7.62 0.53
CA LEU A 79 0.36 7.83 1.30
C LEU A 79 -0.76 8.41 0.44
N ALA A 80 -0.46 9.40 -0.41
CA ALA A 80 -1.42 10.01 -1.32
C ALA A 80 -2.01 9.03 -2.34
N ILE A 81 -1.28 7.95 -2.68
CA ILE A 81 -1.76 6.87 -3.55
C ILE A 81 -2.50 5.81 -2.74
N LEU A 82 -1.88 5.31 -1.66
CA LEU A 82 -2.37 4.16 -0.91
C LEU A 82 -3.61 4.48 -0.08
N ALA A 83 -3.67 5.64 0.59
CA ALA A 83 -4.80 6.01 1.44
C ALA A 83 -6.15 6.04 0.69
N PRO A 84 -6.31 6.78 -0.42
CA PRO A 84 -7.58 6.76 -1.16
C PRO A 84 -7.86 5.38 -1.77
N THR A 85 -6.84 4.65 -2.23
CA THR A 85 -7.00 3.30 -2.78
C THR A 85 -7.59 2.35 -1.73
N LEU A 86 -7.06 2.37 -0.50
CA LEU A 86 -7.57 1.54 0.59
C LEU A 86 -8.97 1.94 1.02
N LEU A 87 -9.27 3.24 1.11
CA LEU A 87 -10.60 3.72 1.47
C LEU A 87 -11.66 3.26 0.45
N VAL A 88 -11.37 3.39 -0.85
CA VAL A 88 -12.26 2.93 -1.92
C VAL A 88 -12.39 1.41 -1.89
N ALA A 89 -11.28 0.67 -1.75
CA ALA A 89 -11.30 -0.78 -1.65
C ALA A 89 -12.17 -1.26 -0.47
N LEU A 90 -11.98 -0.69 0.71
CA LEU A 90 -12.77 -0.99 1.90
C LEU A 90 -14.25 -0.71 1.69
N ALA A 91 -14.60 0.45 1.10
CA ALA A 91 -15.99 0.81 0.85
C ALA A 91 -16.66 -0.16 -0.14
N LEU A 92 -16.00 -0.50 -1.25
CA LEU A 92 -16.55 -1.38 -2.27
C LEU A 92 -16.63 -2.84 -1.81
N VAL A 93 -15.61 -3.36 -1.13
CA VAL A 93 -15.61 -4.73 -0.61
C VAL A 93 -16.69 -4.92 0.45
N LYS A 94 -16.88 -3.95 1.36
CA LYS A 94 -17.98 -3.99 2.35
C LYS A 94 -19.35 -3.96 1.69
N ARG A 95 -19.54 -3.15 0.65
CA ARG A 95 -20.80 -3.11 -0.13
C ARG A 95 -21.06 -4.42 -0.87
N GLY A 96 -20.03 -5.03 -1.45
CA GLY A 96 -20.13 -6.34 -2.10
C GLY A 96 -20.55 -7.44 -1.14
N GLN A 97 -20.00 -7.45 0.08
CA GLN A 97 -20.38 -8.40 1.13
C GLN A 97 -21.86 -8.25 1.54
N ALA A 98 -22.34 -7.02 1.76
CA ALA A 98 -23.73 -6.77 2.10
C ALA A 98 -24.71 -7.26 1.02
N ARG A 99 -24.34 -7.13 -0.26
CA ARG A 99 -25.16 -7.61 -1.38
C ARG A 99 -25.28 -9.14 -1.41
N LEU A 100 -24.21 -9.87 -1.06
CA LEU A 100 -24.22 -11.34 -1.05
C LEU A 100 -25.02 -11.94 0.13
N VAL A 101 -25.15 -11.21 1.25
CA VAL A 101 -25.95 -11.67 2.40
C VAL A 101 -27.45 -11.45 2.17
N ALA A 102 -27.82 -10.52 1.28
CA ALA A 102 -29.20 -10.16 0.99
C ALA A 102 -29.85 -10.97 -0.16
N SER A 103 -29.11 -11.91 -0.76
CA SER A 103 -29.53 -12.78 -1.87
C SER A 103 -29.64 -14.23 -1.42
#